data_AF-F0R492-F1
#
_entry.id   AF-F0R492-F1
#
_cell.length_a   1.000
_cell.length_b   1.000
_cell.length_c   1.000
_cell.angle_alpha   90.00
_cell.angle_beta   90.00
_cell.angle_gamma   90.00
#
_symmetry.space_group_name_H-M   'P 1'
#
loop_
_entity.id
_entity.type
_entity.pdbx_description
1 polymer ?
#
loop_
_entity_poly.entity_id
_entity_poly.type
_entity_poly.pdbx_seq_one_letter_code
_entity_poly.pdbx_strand_id
1 'polypeptide(L)'
;MLKLLEKYYNILYYCEYNLLFFIFKRLLNPFYWISIPKWNNKYMKCIVSRIEKQEVSEIHGGVNILIDSRAIFAISCTSFWLLCMVLIVGGKVLKMLGIGVPIAIFEYKFILLLLLIFLIFYLCYINELFVFKNDKYRKYFAKFEKEKKYLLYYGIYVVSLIVQFATFYLLLIEIVV
;
A
#
# COMPACT_ATOMS: atom_id res chain seq x y z
N MET A 1 -1.41 19.91 9.62
CA MET A 1 -1.09 18.48 9.88
C MET A 1 -1.88 17.54 8.98
N LEU A 2 -3.22 17.55 9.03
CA LEU A 2 -4.09 16.61 8.29
C LEU A 2 -3.91 16.63 6.76
N LYS A 3 -3.76 17.82 6.16
CA LYS A 3 -3.49 17.98 4.71
C LYS A 3 -2.16 17.37 4.26
N LEU A 4 -1.16 17.35 5.14
CA LEU A 4 0.19 16.85 4.84
C LEU A 4 0.20 15.32 4.93
N LEU A 5 -0.48 14.77 5.94
CA LEU A 5 -0.76 13.34 6.06
C LEU A 5 -1.57 12.84 4.86
N GLU A 6 -2.62 13.57 4.47
CA GLU A 6 -3.42 13.27 3.28
C GLU A 6 -2.56 13.21 2.02
N LYS A 7 -1.70 14.20 1.80
CA LYS A 7 -0.77 14.20 0.67
C LYS A 7 0.19 13.01 0.73
N TYR A 8 0.74 12.69 1.89
CA TYR A 8 1.64 11.56 2.09
C TYR A 8 0.98 10.22 1.74
N TYR A 9 -0.21 9.95 2.28
CA TYR A 9 -0.97 8.73 1.99
C TYR A 9 -1.37 8.63 0.51
N ASN A 10 -1.73 9.74 -0.14
CA ASN A 10 -2.00 9.74 -1.58
C ASN A 10 -0.73 9.52 -2.42
N ILE A 11 0.46 9.96 -1.96
CA ILE A 11 1.74 9.64 -2.61
C ILE A 11 2.02 8.14 -2.50
N LEU A 12 1.85 7.56 -1.31
CA LEU A 12 2.03 6.11 -1.12
C LEU A 12 1.08 5.32 -2.01
N TYR A 13 -0.20 5.70 -2.02
CA TYR A 13 -1.22 5.07 -2.87
C TYR A 13 -0.90 5.17 -4.35
N TYR A 14 -0.50 6.36 -4.82
CA TYR A 14 -0.10 6.57 -6.21
C TYR A 14 1.10 5.69 -6.61
N CYS A 15 2.14 5.64 -5.77
CA CYS A 15 3.33 4.85 -6.05
C CYS A 15 3.01 3.34 -6.06
N GLU A 16 2.30 2.87 -5.04
CA GLU A 16 1.89 1.47 -4.90
C GLU A 16 0.98 1.03 -6.04
N TYR A 17 -0.05 1.82 -6.36
CA TYR A 17 -0.97 1.52 -7.46
C TYR A 17 -0.23 1.40 -8.79
N ASN A 18 0.62 2.37 -9.12
CA ASN A 18 1.38 2.34 -10.38
C ASN A 18 2.40 1.21 -10.42
N LEU A 19 3.03 0.88 -9.29
CA LEU A 19 3.97 -0.23 -9.19
C LEU A 19 3.24 -1.56 -9.39
N LEU A 20 2.15 -1.80 -8.69
CA LEU A 20 1.33 -3.00 -8.83
C LEU A 20 0.74 -3.10 -10.23
N PHE A 21 0.31 -1.99 -10.81
CA PHE A 21 -0.15 -1.93 -12.19
C PHE A 21 0.93 -2.38 -13.16
N PHE A 22 2.13 -1.83 -13.05
CA PHE A 22 3.26 -2.24 -13.86
C PHE A 22 3.57 -3.73 -13.69
N ILE A 23 3.64 -4.21 -12.45
CA ILE A 23 3.97 -5.62 -12.15
C ILE A 23 2.89 -6.54 -12.71
N PHE A 24 1.61 -6.34 -12.40
CA PHE A 24 0.56 -7.27 -12.82
C PHE A 24 0.23 -7.19 -14.31
N LYS A 25 0.23 -5.98 -14.90
CA LYS A 25 -0.22 -5.80 -16.28
C LYS A 25 0.89 -5.94 -17.30
N ARG A 26 2.15 -5.67 -16.94
CA ARG A 26 3.30 -5.73 -17.87
C ARG A 26 4.30 -6.81 -17.52
N LEU A 27 4.76 -6.86 -16.27
CA LEU A 27 5.80 -7.81 -15.88
C LEU A 27 5.26 -9.25 -15.81
N LEU A 28 4.17 -9.48 -15.08
CA LEU A 28 3.61 -10.82 -14.86
C LEU A 28 2.61 -11.24 -15.93
N ASN A 29 2.27 -10.35 -16.86
CA ASN A 29 1.29 -10.65 -17.90
C ASN A 29 1.96 -11.39 -19.07
N PRO A 30 1.72 -12.71 -19.23
CA PRO A 30 2.35 -13.49 -20.28
C PRO A 30 1.97 -13.01 -21.68
N PHE A 31 0.82 -12.35 -21.86
CA PHE A 31 0.40 -11.83 -23.17
C PHE A 31 1.30 -10.71 -23.71
N TYR A 32 1.93 -9.93 -22.83
CA TYR A 32 2.97 -8.98 -23.26
C TYR A 32 4.23 -9.72 -23.74
N TRP A 33 4.54 -10.86 -23.13
CA TRP A 33 5.68 -11.70 -23.48
C TRP A 33 5.43 -12.57 -24.72
N ILE A 34 4.17 -12.83 -25.07
CA ILE A 34 3.78 -13.61 -26.25
C ILE A 34 4.04 -12.86 -27.58
N SER A 35 4.53 -11.62 -27.53
CA SER A 35 5.09 -10.88 -28.66
C SER A 35 6.37 -11.50 -29.27
N ILE A 36 6.83 -12.65 -28.76
CA ILE A 36 7.91 -13.47 -29.35
C ILE A 36 7.59 -13.80 -30.83
N PRO A 37 8.56 -13.65 -31.75
CA PRO A 37 8.36 -13.75 -33.21
C PRO A 37 7.72 -15.07 -33.69
N LYS A 38 7.78 -16.14 -32.89
CA LYS A 38 7.15 -17.45 -33.18
C LYS A 38 5.61 -17.41 -33.24
N TRP A 39 4.95 -16.43 -32.62
CA TRP A 39 3.48 -16.39 -32.48
C TRP A 39 2.85 -15.13 -33.11
N ASN A 40 3.56 -14.49 -34.04
CA ASN A 40 3.16 -13.23 -34.68
C ASN A 40 2.07 -13.42 -35.77
N ASN A 41 0.88 -13.88 -35.37
CA ASN A 41 -0.28 -14.03 -36.24
C ASN A 41 -1.33 -12.92 -36.00
N LYS A 42 -2.30 -12.80 -36.93
CA LYS A 42 -3.36 -11.78 -36.89
C LYS A 42 -4.21 -11.86 -35.61
N TYR A 43 -4.46 -13.06 -35.10
CA TYR A 43 -5.24 -13.27 -33.87
C TYR A 43 -4.49 -12.77 -32.64
N MET A 44 -3.19 -13.05 -32.53
CA MET A 44 -2.36 -12.60 -31.43
C MET A 44 -2.26 -11.07 -31.38
N LYS A 45 -2.09 -10.41 -32.54
CA LYS A 45 -2.15 -8.94 -32.65
C LYS A 45 -3.48 -8.36 -32.17
N CYS A 46 -4.60 -9.04 -32.46
CA CYS A 46 -5.92 -8.64 -32.00
C CYS A 46 -6.07 -8.77 -30.47
N ILE A 47 -5.53 -9.83 -29.87
CA ILE A 47 -5.55 -10.04 -28.42
C ILE A 47 -4.68 -8.98 -27.72
N VAL A 48 -3.44 -8.77 -28.19
CA VAL A 48 -2.53 -7.75 -27.63
C VAL A 48 -3.14 -6.35 -27.71
N SER A 49 -3.69 -5.96 -28.86
CA SER A 49 -4.33 -4.65 -29.01
C SER A 49 -5.58 -4.46 -28.14
N ARG A 50 -6.34 -5.52 -27.81
CA ARG A 50 -7.43 -5.43 -26.83
C ARG A 50 -6.90 -5.21 -25.42
N ILE A 51 -5.83 -5.90 -25.04
CA ILE A 51 -5.18 -5.74 -23.73
C ILE A 51 -4.61 -4.33 -23.59
N GLU A 52 -3.94 -3.80 -24.61
CA GLU A 52 -3.43 -2.42 -24.64
C GLU A 52 -4.57 -1.38 -24.52
N LYS A 53 -5.67 -1.57 -25.26
CA LYS A 53 -6.85 -0.69 -25.13
C LYS A 53 -7.46 -0.73 -23.73
N GLN A 54 -7.53 -1.91 -23.12
CA GLN A 54 -8.00 -2.07 -21.76
C GLN A 54 -7.05 -1.39 -20.77
N GLU A 55 -5.73 -1.54 -20.94
CA GLU A 55 -4.72 -0.86 -20.12
C GLU A 55 -4.86 0.67 -20.18
N VAL A 56 -4.99 1.25 -21.38
CA VAL A 56 -5.18 2.70 -21.56
C VAL A 56 -6.47 3.17 -20.86
N SER A 57 -7.55 2.38 -20.96
CA SER A 57 -8.82 2.69 -20.28
C SER A 57 -8.72 2.61 -18.75
N GLU A 58 -7.93 1.66 -18.22
CA GLU A 58 -7.71 1.49 -16.78
C GLU A 58 -6.75 2.56 -16.21
N ILE A 59 -5.81 3.06 -17.01
CA ILE A 59 -4.92 4.17 -16.59
C ILE A 59 -5.67 5.51 -16.61
N HIS A 60 -6.52 5.75 -17.63
CA HIS A 60 -7.07 7.09 -17.91
C HIS A 60 -8.55 7.26 -17.52
N GLY A 61 -9.29 6.16 -17.31
CA GLY A 61 -10.75 6.20 -17.16
C GLY A 61 -11.34 5.36 -16.01
N GLY A 62 -10.65 4.33 -15.51
CA GLY A 62 -11.22 3.42 -14.52
C GLY A 62 -10.20 2.78 -13.59
N VAL A 63 -10.41 2.95 -12.29
CA VAL A 63 -9.69 2.24 -11.23
C VAL A 63 -9.77 0.73 -11.45
N ASN A 64 -8.62 0.05 -11.49
CA ASN A 64 -8.61 -1.40 -11.51
C ASN A 64 -8.81 -1.92 -10.09
N ILE A 65 -10.03 -2.38 -9.80
CA ILE A 65 -10.50 -2.82 -8.47
C ILE A 65 -9.51 -3.77 -7.77
N LEU A 66 -8.89 -4.69 -8.51
CA LEU A 66 -7.93 -5.64 -7.93
C LEU A 66 -6.60 -5.00 -7.55
N ILE A 67 -6.13 -4.03 -8.33
CA ILE A 67 -4.89 -3.30 -8.05
C ILE A 67 -5.13 -2.29 -6.94
N ASP A 68 -6.27 -1.59 -7.00
CA ASP A 68 -6.73 -0.67 -5.97
C ASP A 68 -6.83 -1.31 -4.60
N SER A 69 -7.56 -2.42 -4.50
CA SER A 69 -7.73 -3.14 -3.22
C SER A 69 -6.40 -3.58 -2.62
N ARG A 70 -5.45 -4.04 -3.47
CA ARG A 70 -4.10 -4.39 -3.03
C ARG A 70 -3.30 -3.16 -2.60
N ALA A 71 -3.41 -2.04 -3.32
CA ALA A 71 -2.73 -0.80 -2.95
C ALA A 71 -3.25 -0.24 -1.62
N ILE A 72 -4.57 -0.25 -1.41
CA ILE A 72 -5.20 0.13 -0.13
C ILE A 72 -4.71 -0.77 1.00
N PHE A 73 -4.65 -2.08 0.75
CA PHE A 73 -4.17 -3.04 1.74
C PHE A 73 -2.72 -2.75 2.16
N ALA A 74 -1.81 -2.53 1.20
CA ALA A 74 -0.40 -2.21 1.48
C ALA A 74 -0.24 -0.93 2.33
N ILE A 75 -1.02 0.10 2.02
CA ILE A 75 -1.05 1.34 2.80
C ILE A 75 -1.64 1.12 4.19
N SER A 76 -2.61 0.22 4.31
CA SER A 76 -3.20 -0.13 5.60
C SER A 76 -2.24 -0.90 6.48
N CYS A 77 -1.36 -1.72 5.89
CA CYS A 77 -0.21 -2.27 6.61
C CYS A 77 0.73 -1.16 7.12
N THR A 78 0.94 -0.10 6.33
CA THR A 78 1.72 1.07 6.80
C THR A 78 1.07 1.76 8.01
N SER A 79 -0.25 1.97 7.96
CA SER A 79 -0.99 2.57 9.09
C SER A 79 -0.95 1.69 10.33
N PHE A 80 -1.13 0.38 10.16
CA PHE A 80 -1.05 -0.60 11.24
C PHE A 80 0.34 -0.59 11.88
N TRP A 81 1.40 -0.59 11.06
CA TRP A 81 2.77 -0.52 11.52
C TRP A 81 3.05 0.75 12.36
N LEU A 82 2.58 1.92 11.90
CA LEU A 82 2.69 3.17 12.66
C LEU A 82 1.98 3.08 14.02
N LEU A 83 0.79 2.47 14.06
CA LEU A 83 0.04 2.25 15.29
C LEU A 83 0.81 1.33 16.25
N CYS A 84 1.39 0.23 15.77
CA CYS A 84 2.25 -0.65 16.57
C CYS A 84 3.43 0.11 17.17
N MET A 85 4.11 0.96 16.40
CA MET A 85 5.24 1.76 16.91
C MET A 85 4.81 2.70 18.04
N VAL A 86 3.67 3.38 17.88
CA VAL A 86 3.14 4.28 18.92
C VAL A 86 2.82 3.51 20.20
N LEU A 87 2.21 2.32 20.09
CA LEU A 87 1.90 1.48 21.25
C LEU A 87 3.17 1.00 21.97
N ILE A 88 4.20 0.60 21.23
CA ILE A 88 5.46 0.09 21.80
C ILE A 88 6.25 1.22 22.49
N VAL A 89 6.42 2.36 21.81
CA VAL A 89 7.09 3.52 22.40
C VAL A 89 6.29 4.03 23.61
N GLY A 90 4.97 4.12 23.49
CA GLY A 90 4.09 4.50 24.60
C GLY A 90 4.20 3.53 25.79
N GLY A 91 4.25 2.22 25.54
CA GLY A 91 4.48 1.20 26.56
C GLY A 91 5.82 1.37 27.28
N LYS A 92 6.91 1.65 26.54
CA LYS A 92 8.23 1.93 27.15
C LYS A 92 8.21 3.19 28.03
N VAL A 93 7.56 4.25 27.56
CA VAL A 93 7.43 5.52 28.31
C VAL A 93 6.60 5.31 29.59
N LEU A 94 5.47 4.60 29.51
CA LEU A 94 4.65 4.25 30.68
C LEU A 94 5.42 3.41 31.69
N LYS A 95 6.23 2.45 31.22
CA LYS A 95 7.12 1.65 32.06
C LYS A 95 8.17 2.52 32.77
N MET A 96 8.77 3.49 32.08
CA MET A 96 9.69 4.46 32.69
C MET A 96 9.00 5.35 33.75
N LEU A 97 7.73 5.67 33.54
CA LEU A 97 6.89 6.43 34.48
C LEU A 97 6.35 5.59 35.65
N GLY A 98 6.70 4.30 35.73
CA GLY A 98 6.26 3.40 36.81
C GLY A 98 4.81 2.92 36.69
N ILE A 99 4.14 3.17 35.55
CA ILE A 99 2.77 2.73 35.30
C ILE A 99 2.83 1.35 34.65
N GLY A 100 2.50 0.31 35.42
CA GLY A 100 2.41 -1.06 34.93
C GLY A 100 1.23 -1.23 33.96
N VAL A 101 1.52 -1.53 32.69
CA VAL A 101 0.50 -1.89 31.71
C VAL A 101 0.01 -3.32 32.01
N PRO A 102 -1.30 -3.63 31.99
CA PRO A 102 -1.78 -4.97 32.26
C PRO A 102 -1.34 -5.95 31.16
N ILE A 103 -0.45 -6.88 31.51
CA ILE A 103 0.10 -7.93 30.62
C ILE A 103 -0.95 -9.03 30.34
N ALA A 104 -2.10 -9.01 31.01
CA ALA A 104 -3.15 -10.04 30.92
C ALA A 104 -3.73 -10.27 29.51
N ILE A 105 -3.62 -9.29 28.60
CA ILE A 105 -4.12 -9.42 27.21
C ILE A 105 -3.25 -10.39 26.38
N PHE A 106 -1.97 -10.60 26.76
CA PHE A 106 -1.05 -11.49 26.03
C PHE A 106 -1.23 -12.98 26.34
N GLU A 107 -1.96 -13.34 27.39
CA GLU A 107 -2.16 -14.76 27.77
C GLU A 107 -3.04 -15.51 26.75
N TYR A 108 -3.94 -14.79 26.05
CA TYR A 108 -4.85 -15.38 25.06
C TYR A 108 -4.39 -15.08 23.62
N LYS A 109 -3.31 -15.76 23.19
CA LYS A 109 -2.73 -15.64 21.84
C LYS A 109 -3.76 -15.70 20.70
N PHE A 110 -4.81 -16.52 20.85
CA PHE A 110 -5.87 -16.66 19.84
C PHE A 110 -6.79 -15.42 19.75
N ILE A 111 -7.20 -14.86 20.89
CA ILE A 111 -8.04 -13.65 20.95
C ILE A 111 -7.27 -12.45 20.42
N LEU A 112 -5.97 -12.37 20.75
CA LEU A 112 -5.06 -11.34 20.24
C LEU A 112 -4.95 -11.38 18.71
N LEU A 113 -4.80 -12.57 18.12
CA LEU A 113 -4.73 -12.74 16.66
C LEU A 113 -6.03 -12.28 15.97
N LEU A 114 -7.18 -12.67 16.51
CA LEU A 114 -8.50 -12.25 16.00
C LEU A 114 -8.67 -10.73 16.04
N LEU A 115 -8.27 -10.10 17.15
CA LEU A 115 -8.35 -8.65 17.31
C LEU A 115 -7.42 -7.93 16.33
N LEU A 116 -6.23 -8.49 16.07
CA LEU A 116 -5.27 -7.95 15.12
C LEU A 116 -5.79 -8.02 13.68
N ILE A 117 -6.41 -9.14 13.29
CA ILE A 117 -7.08 -9.28 12.00
C ILE A 117 -8.20 -8.24 11.87
N PHE A 118 -9.06 -8.11 12.87
CA PHE A 118 -10.14 -7.13 12.88
C PHE A 118 -9.60 -5.69 12.78
N LEU A 119 -8.50 -5.38 13.47
CA LEU A 119 -7.85 -4.07 13.42
C LEU A 119 -7.32 -3.76 12.01
N ILE A 120 -6.71 -4.74 11.33
CA ILE A 120 -6.25 -4.56 9.95
C ILE A 120 -7.42 -4.28 9.02
N PHE A 121 -8.51 -5.06 9.11
CA PHE A 121 -9.71 -4.81 8.30
C PHE A 121 -10.32 -3.43 8.57
N TYR A 122 -10.37 -3.01 9.83
CA TYR A 122 -10.85 -1.69 10.22
C TYR A 122 -9.96 -0.58 9.62
N LEU A 123 -8.64 -0.73 9.68
CA LEU A 123 -7.70 0.22 9.08
C LEU A 123 -7.82 0.28 7.56
N CYS A 124 -8.03 -0.87 6.90
CA CYS A 124 -8.33 -0.93 5.46
C CYS A 124 -9.57 -0.12 5.12
N TYR A 125 -10.65 -0.29 5.88
CA TYR A 125 -11.89 0.45 5.67
C TYR A 125 -11.71 1.96 5.87
N ILE A 126 -11.00 2.36 6.93
CA ILE A 126 -10.72 3.79 7.19
C ILE A 126 -9.85 4.39 6.08
N ASN A 127 -8.84 3.67 5.60
CA ASN A 127 -7.95 4.15 4.53
C ASN A 127 -8.66 4.23 3.19
N GLU A 128 -9.54 3.27 2.88
CA GLU A 128 -10.40 3.35 1.70
C GLU A 128 -11.30 4.59 1.77
N LEU A 129 -11.98 4.82 2.90
CA LEU A 129 -12.73 6.05 3.09
C LEU A 129 -11.84 7.30 2.98
N PHE A 130 -10.64 7.29 3.54
CA PHE A 130 -9.78 8.46 3.57
C PHE A 130 -9.22 8.83 2.18
N VAL A 131 -8.81 7.81 1.39
CA VAL A 131 -8.22 7.97 0.06
C VAL A 131 -9.30 8.24 -1.00
N PHE A 132 -10.44 7.53 -0.94
CA PHE A 132 -11.47 7.58 -1.97
C PHE A 132 -12.58 8.60 -1.71
N LYS A 133 -12.67 9.19 -0.52
CA LYS A 133 -13.71 10.20 -0.21
C LYS A 133 -13.74 11.30 -1.26
N ASN A 134 -14.90 11.51 -1.87
CA ASN A 134 -15.17 12.54 -2.88
C ASN A 134 -14.21 12.49 -4.09
N ASP A 135 -13.80 11.29 -4.52
CA ASP A 135 -12.86 11.07 -5.64
C ASP A 135 -11.54 11.83 -5.48
N LYS A 136 -11.11 12.03 -4.23
CA LYS A 136 -9.87 12.77 -3.91
C LYS A 136 -8.65 12.17 -4.59
N TYR A 137 -8.52 10.84 -4.61
CA TYR A 137 -7.39 10.17 -5.24
C TYR A 137 -7.24 10.60 -6.71
N ARG A 138 -8.34 10.73 -7.48
CA ARG A 138 -8.28 11.17 -8.90
C ARG A 138 -7.65 12.55 -9.05
N LYS A 139 -8.00 13.47 -8.13
CA LYS A 139 -7.43 14.83 -8.12
C LYS A 139 -5.93 14.80 -7.81
N TYR A 140 -5.50 13.96 -6.88
CA TYR A 140 -4.08 13.77 -6.58
C TYR A 140 -3.32 13.12 -7.73
N PHE A 141 -3.87 12.08 -8.36
CA PHE A 141 -3.28 11.42 -9.52
C PHE A 141 -3.08 12.40 -10.67
N ALA A 142 -4.13 13.14 -11.05
CA ALA A 142 -4.04 14.16 -12.09
C ALA A 142 -2.99 15.24 -11.75
N LYS A 143 -2.89 15.62 -10.47
CA LYS A 143 -1.89 16.57 -10.00
C LYS A 143 -0.47 16.00 -10.10
N PHE A 144 -0.26 14.76 -9.68
CA PHE A 144 1.05 14.11 -9.71
C PHE A 144 1.55 13.90 -11.15
N GLU A 145 0.66 13.49 -12.06
CA GLU A 145 0.94 13.40 -13.49
C GLU A 145 1.30 14.76 -14.09
N LYS A 146 0.62 15.84 -13.67
CA LYS A 146 0.93 17.20 -14.13
C LYS A 146 2.28 17.70 -13.59
N GLU A 147 2.58 17.41 -12.32
CA GLU A 147 3.83 17.85 -11.67
C GLU A 147 5.05 17.07 -12.19
N LYS A 148 4.88 15.83 -12.66
CA LYS A 148 5.95 14.92 -13.16
C LYS A 148 7.13 14.75 -12.19
N LYS A 149 6.91 14.95 -10.90
CA LYS A 149 7.92 14.80 -9.84
C LYS A 149 8.05 13.34 -9.38
N TYR A 150 8.03 12.40 -10.31
CA TYR A 150 7.97 10.97 -10.01
C TYR A 150 9.15 10.52 -9.12
N LEU A 151 10.37 11.00 -9.40
CA LEU A 151 11.55 10.68 -8.61
C LEU A 151 11.38 11.08 -7.13
N LEU A 152 10.75 12.22 -6.86
CA LEU A 152 10.47 12.66 -5.49
C LEU A 152 9.39 11.79 -4.84
N TYR A 153 8.32 11.45 -5.55
CA TYR A 153 7.24 10.62 -5.01
C TYR A 153 7.72 9.20 -4.69
N TYR A 154 8.42 8.57 -5.64
CA TYR A 154 9.03 7.25 -5.43
C TYR A 154 10.15 7.30 -4.38
N GLY A 155 10.91 8.40 -4.30
CA GLY A 155 11.89 8.60 -3.23
C GLY A 155 11.25 8.60 -1.84
N ILE A 156 10.14 9.33 -1.65
CA ILE A 156 9.36 9.30 -0.41
C ILE A 156 8.86 7.88 -0.12
N TYR A 157 8.27 7.22 -1.10
CA TYR A 157 7.73 5.87 -0.96
C TYR A 157 8.81 4.85 -0.55
N VAL A 158 9.97 4.86 -1.21
CA VAL A 158 11.10 3.96 -0.88
C VAL A 158 11.65 4.25 0.52
N VAL A 159 11.82 5.53 0.89
CA VAL A 159 12.27 5.89 2.25
C VAL A 159 11.27 5.39 3.29
N SER A 160 9.97 5.55 3.03
CA SER A 160 8.91 5.02 3.91
C SER A 160 9.02 3.51 4.10
N LEU A 161 9.25 2.75 3.03
CA LEU A 161 9.44 1.30 3.11
C LEU A 161 10.72 0.94 3.89
N ILE A 162 11.85 1.61 3.62
CA ILE A 162 13.11 1.33 4.33
C ILE A 162 12.95 1.56 5.83
N VAL A 163 12.31 2.66 6.22
CA VAL A 163 12.04 2.96 7.63
C VAL A 163 11.16 1.88 8.25
N GLN A 164 10.09 1.44 7.57
CA GLN A 164 9.23 0.36 8.04
C GLN A 164 9.98 -0.97 8.20
N PHE A 165 10.81 -1.35 7.23
CA PHE A 165 11.60 -2.57 7.30
C PHE A 165 12.65 -2.52 8.41
N ALA A 166 13.39 -1.42 8.54
CA ALA A 166 14.43 -1.26 9.54
C ALA A 166 13.86 -1.33 10.96
N THR A 167 12.76 -0.64 11.20
CA THR A 167 12.07 -0.64 12.48
C THR A 167 11.38 -1.97 12.78
N PHE A 168 10.74 -2.61 11.80
CA PHE A 168 10.18 -3.95 11.97
C PHE A 168 11.26 -4.97 12.34
N TYR A 169 12.44 -4.87 11.71
CA TYR A 169 13.60 -5.69 12.06
C TYR A 169 14.08 -5.45 13.50
N LEU A 170 14.17 -4.19 13.94
CA LEU A 170 14.48 -3.87 15.34
C LEU A 170 13.44 -4.44 16.32
N LEU A 171 12.15 -4.39 15.95
CA LEU A 171 11.08 -5.00 16.75
C LEU A 171 11.21 -6.52 16.86
N LEU A 172 11.55 -7.20 15.76
CA LEU A 172 11.80 -8.64 15.79
C LEU A 172 12.94 -8.99 16.74
N ILE A 173 14.03 -8.21 16.74
CA ILE A 173 15.14 -8.42 17.68
C ILE A 173 14.66 -8.28 19.12
N GLU A 174 13.89 -7.24 19.46
CA GLU A 174 13.39 -7.02 20.82
C GLU A 174 12.41 -8.09 21.32
N ILE A 175 11.71 -8.79 20.43
CA ILE A 175 10.77 -9.87 20.80
C ILE A 175 11.50 -11.21 20.95
N VAL A 176 12.59 -11.42 20.21
CA VAL A 176 13.33 -12.69 20.17
C VAL A 176 14.38 -12.78 21.30
N VAL A 177 14.84 -11.65 21.84
CA VAL A 177 15.78 -11.56 22.98
C VAL A 177 15.03 -11.45 24.31
#